data_AF-A0A7R7CMH8-F1
#
_entry.id   AF-A0A7R7CMH8-F1
#
_cell.length_a   1.000
_cell.length_b   1.000
_cell.length_c   1.000
_cell.angle_alpha   90.00
_cell.angle_beta   90.00
_cell.angle_gamma   90.00
#
_symmetry.space_group_name_H-M   'P 1'
#
loop_
_entity.id
_entity.type
_entity.pdbx_description
1 polymer ?
#
loop_
_entity_poly.entity_id
_entity_poly.type
_entity_poly.pdbx_seq_one_letter_code
_entity_poly.pdbx_strand_id
1 'polypeptide(L)'
;MYGNLNVTVRDSLFNPNGNGGPAWKNSSSDQPLYQVHIYLEGQDLPYVRSATYELHPSFRERVKRIIRTASNPNCLLTIWTWGIFEVGVAIEDKRGQVYNLKHNLRYGEEISRTPESKFQNMS
;
A
#
# COMPACT_ATOMS: atom_id res chain seq x y z
N MET A 1 -13.43 -4.89 27.07
CA MET A 1 -13.47 -5.12 25.61
C MET A 1 -12.61 -4.04 24.98
N TYR A 2 -11.45 -4.39 24.41
CA TYR A 2 -10.62 -3.42 23.69
C TYR A 2 -11.32 -3.10 22.37
N GLY A 3 -11.65 -1.83 22.15
CA GLY A 3 -12.31 -1.39 20.92
C GLY A 3 -11.43 -1.71 19.72
N ASN A 4 -12.01 -2.33 18.69
CA ASN A 4 -11.32 -2.54 17.44
C ASN A 4 -11.01 -1.19 16.81
N LEU A 5 -9.76 -0.96 16.41
CA LEU A 5 -9.37 0.21 15.63
C LEU A 5 -10.09 0.17 14.28
N ASN A 6 -10.91 1.18 13.99
CA ASN A 6 -11.64 1.32 12.72
C ASN A 6 -10.70 1.84 11.63
N VAL A 7 -9.80 0.96 11.20
CA VAL A 7 -8.85 1.15 10.11
C VAL A 7 -8.80 -0.13 9.28
N THR A 8 -8.76 0.04 7.97
CA THR A 8 -8.60 -1.01 6.97
C THR A 8 -7.38 -0.73 6.12
N VAL A 9 -6.85 -1.77 5.47
CA VAL A 9 -5.76 -1.66 4.52
C VAL A 9 -6.34 -1.65 3.11
N ARG A 10 -5.80 -0.80 2.25
CA ARG A 10 -6.17 -0.66 0.84
C ARG A 10 -4.93 -0.74 -0.03
N ASP A 11 -5.14 -1.11 -1.28
CA ASP A 11 -4.16 -0.97 -2.34
C ASP A 11 -4.79 -0.36 -3.59
N SER A 12 -4.02 0.42 -4.34
CA SER A 12 -4.44 1.01 -5.61
C SER A 12 -3.24 1.36 -6.49
N LEU A 13 -3.43 1.37 -7.80
CA LEU A 13 -2.51 1.97 -8.77
C LEU A 13 -2.58 3.50 -8.76
N PHE A 14 -3.64 4.07 -8.21
CA PHE A 14 -3.84 5.52 -8.11
C PHE A 14 -3.35 6.01 -6.76
N ASN A 15 -2.58 7.10 -6.75
CA ASN A 15 -2.07 7.67 -5.51
C ASN A 15 -3.24 8.30 -4.72
N PRO A 16 -3.55 7.83 -3.49
CA PRO A 16 -4.65 8.39 -2.70
C PRO A 16 -4.39 9.82 -2.21
N ASN A 17 -3.13 10.26 -2.21
CA ASN A 17 -2.70 11.55 -1.65
C ASN A 17 -2.31 12.58 -2.72
N GLY A 18 -2.53 12.30 -4.01
CA GLY A 18 -2.11 13.22 -5.07
C GLY A 18 -2.76 12.96 -6.41
N ASN A 19 -2.49 13.85 -7.36
CA ASN A 19 -3.00 13.74 -8.73
C ASN A 19 -1.95 13.00 -9.58
N GLY A 20 -2.13 11.69 -9.74
CA GLY A 20 -1.28 10.84 -10.56
C GLY A 20 -2.09 9.69 -11.15
N GLY A 21 -1.90 9.44 -12.45
CA GLY A 21 -2.42 8.23 -13.10
C GLY A 21 -1.58 7.01 -12.71
N PRO A 22 -2.06 5.80 -13.02
CA PRO A 22 -1.30 4.59 -12.74
C PRO A 22 -0.01 4.60 -13.55
N ALA A 23 1.05 4.04 -12.97
CA ALA A 23 2.35 3.98 -13.62
C ALA A 23 2.82 2.54 -13.75
N TRP A 24 3.55 2.26 -14.83
CA TRP A 24 4.27 1.01 -15.01
C TRP A 24 5.68 1.28 -15.54
N LYS A 25 6.56 0.30 -15.38
CA LYS A 25 7.89 0.32 -15.99
C LYS A 25 8.31 -1.06 -16.44
N ASN A 26 9.24 -1.08 -17.39
CA ASN A 26 9.89 -2.30 -17.81
C ASN A 26 10.71 -2.91 -16.67
N SER A 27 10.71 -4.23 -16.62
CA SER A 27 11.57 -5.03 -15.76
C SER A 27 12.55 -5.78 -16.64
N SER A 28 13.65 -6.27 -16.05
CA SER A 28 14.51 -7.26 -16.71
C SER A 28 13.81 -8.62 -16.88
N SER A 29 12.66 -8.82 -16.24
CA SER A 29 11.74 -9.94 -16.44
C SER A 29 10.71 -9.62 -17.52
N ASP A 30 10.13 -10.62 -18.16
CA ASP A 30 9.05 -10.50 -19.17
C ASP A 30 7.75 -9.86 -18.65
N GLN A 31 7.68 -9.50 -17.37
CA GLN A 31 6.52 -8.90 -16.73
C GLN A 31 6.80 -7.44 -16.33
N PRO A 32 5.93 -6.49 -16.73
CA PRO A 32 6.06 -5.11 -16.31
C PRO A 32 5.80 -4.97 -14.81
N LEU A 33 6.47 -4.01 -14.18
CA LEU A 33 6.21 -3.63 -12.80
C LEU A 33 5.20 -2.50 -12.77
N TYR A 34 4.17 -2.64 -11.96
CA TYR A 34 3.19 -1.60 -11.67
C TYR A 34 3.57 -0.87 -10.39
N GLN A 35 3.37 0.44 -10.39
CA GLN A 35 3.46 1.24 -9.18
C GLN A 35 2.17 1.03 -8.37
N VAL A 36 2.31 0.48 -7.17
CA VAL A 36 1.18 0.16 -6.28
C VAL A 36 1.33 0.91 -4.97
N HIS A 37 0.24 1.50 -4.54
CA HIS A 37 0.09 2.28 -3.32
C HIS A 37 -0.67 1.47 -2.29
N ILE A 38 -0.03 1.08 -1.19
CA ILE A 38 -0.64 0.38 -0.06
C ILE A 38 -0.81 1.40 1.08
N TYR A 39 -2.01 1.56 1.60
CA TYR A 39 -2.30 2.61 2.58
C TYR A 39 -3.41 2.21 3.54
N LEU A 40 -3.52 2.96 4.63
CA LEU A 40 -4.57 2.80 5.63
C LEU A 40 -5.75 3.72 5.34
N GLU A 41 -6.97 3.24 5.59
CA GLU A 41 -8.20 4.00 5.44
C GLU A 41 -9.14 3.72 6.62
N GLY A 42 -9.74 4.75 7.21
CA GLY A 42 -10.72 4.58 8.29
C GLY A 42 -10.85 5.79 9.20
N GLN A 43 -11.86 5.76 10.07
CA GLN A 43 -12.19 6.86 10.99
C GLN A 43 -11.10 7.06 12.06
N ASP A 44 -10.41 5.98 12.45
CA ASP A 44 -9.42 6.02 13.51
C ASP A 44 -7.98 6.28 13.02
N LEU A 45 -7.80 6.62 11.74
CA LEU A 45 -6.51 7.02 11.17
C LEU A 45 -5.75 8.09 11.99
N PRO A 46 -6.39 9.13 12.57
CA PRO A 46 -5.70 10.12 13.39
C PRO A 46 -5.05 9.55 14.65
N TYR A 47 -5.47 8.36 15.11
CA TYR A 47 -4.93 7.69 16.28
C TYR A 47 -3.76 6.75 15.95
N VAL A 48 -3.51 6.48 14.67
CA VAL A 48 -2.37 5.68 14.22
C VAL A 48 -1.06 6.43 14.45
N ARG A 49 -0.05 5.71 14.92
CA ARG A 49 1.34 6.19 15.07
C ARG A 49 2.21 5.72 13.91
N SER A 50 2.15 4.44 13.58
CA SER A 50 2.89 3.87 12.45
C SER A 50 2.23 2.60 11.90
N ALA A 51 2.59 2.26 10.67
CA ALA A 51 2.25 0.99 10.05
C ALA A 51 3.53 0.28 9.61
N THR A 52 3.68 -0.98 9.97
CA THR A 52 4.78 -1.84 9.51
C THR A 52 4.22 -2.83 8.50
N TYR A 53 4.66 -2.70 7.25
CA TYR A 53 4.28 -3.57 6.15
C TYR A 53 5.32 -4.69 5.99
N GLU A 54 4.84 -5.92 5.95
CA GLU A 54 5.61 -7.10 5.63
C GLU A 54 5.20 -7.60 4.24
N LEU A 55 6.09 -7.40 3.27
CA LEU A 55 5.92 -7.76 1.88
C LEU A 55 6.31 -9.23 1.64
N HIS A 56 6.07 -9.69 0.40
CA HIS A 56 6.48 -11.02 -0.03
C HIS A 56 8.01 -11.22 0.08
N PRO A 57 8.51 -12.45 0.38
CA PRO A 57 9.95 -12.73 0.50
C PRO A 57 10.81 -12.41 -0.72
N SER A 58 10.21 -12.22 -1.90
CA SER A 58 10.94 -11.79 -3.11
C SER A 58 11.44 -10.35 -3.06
N PHE A 59 10.93 -9.52 -2.13
CA PHE A 59 11.39 -8.15 -1.95
C PHE A 59 12.68 -8.12 -1.12
N ARG A 60 13.70 -7.39 -1.59
CA ARG A 60 14.96 -7.20 -0.84
C ARG A 60 14.72 -6.58 0.54
N GLU A 61 13.87 -5.57 0.60
CA GLU A 61 13.42 -4.95 1.85
C GLU A 61 12.00 -5.44 2.16
N ARG A 62 11.92 -6.61 2.79
CA ARG A 62 10.66 -7.27 3.11
C ARG A 62 9.81 -6.48 4.11
N VAL A 63 10.44 -5.86 5.10
CA VAL A 63 9.74 -5.15 6.18
C VAL A 63 9.98 -3.66 6.04
N LYS A 64 8.90 -2.88 5.93
CA LYS A 64 8.95 -1.42 5.82
C LYS A 64 8.05 -0.78 6.86
N ARG A 65 8.62 0.03 7.74
CA ARG A 65 7.87 0.81 8.73
C ARG A 65 7.65 2.23 8.24
N ILE A 66 6.39 2.65 8.22
CA ILE A 66 5.95 4.00 7.84
C ILE A 66 5.38 4.69 9.08
N ILE A 67 6.07 5.74 9.52
CA ILE A 67 5.57 6.61 10.61
C ILE A 67 4.55 7.58 10.02
N ARG A 68 3.41 7.72 10.70
CA ARG A 68 2.37 8.66 10.28
C ARG A 68 2.88 10.09 10.44
N THR A 69 2.76 10.90 9.39
CA THR A 69 3.09 12.33 9.42
C THR A 69 1.93 13.16 8.85
N ALA A 70 2.03 14.48 8.92
CA ALA A 70 1.06 15.35 8.26
C ALA A 70 1.11 15.22 6.73
N SER A 71 2.29 14.98 6.16
CA SER A 71 2.49 14.75 4.72
C SER A 71 2.17 13.32 4.25
N ASN A 72 2.07 12.37 5.18
CA ASN A 72 1.67 10.99 4.92
C ASN A 72 0.67 10.51 6.00
N PRO A 73 -0.58 11.02 5.98
CA PRO A 73 -1.55 10.81 7.04
C PRO A 73 -2.15 9.40 7.09
N ASN A 74 -2.03 8.64 6.00
CA ASN A 74 -2.53 7.28 5.81
C ASN A 74 -1.43 6.22 5.80
N CYS A 75 -0.21 6.56 6.24
CA CYS A 75 0.93 5.65 6.25
C CYS A 75 1.17 4.96 4.89
N LEU A 76 0.96 5.70 3.80
CA LEU A 76 1.15 5.22 2.44
C LEU A 76 2.55 4.65 2.23
N LEU A 77 2.59 3.44 1.70
CA LEU A 77 3.76 2.76 1.16
C LEU A 77 3.57 2.61 -0.35
N THR A 78 4.56 3.03 -1.13
CA THR A 78 4.58 2.81 -2.57
C THR A 78 5.60 1.72 -2.91
N ILE A 79 5.19 0.72 -3.70
CA ILE A 79 6.03 -0.37 -4.18
C ILE A 79 5.93 -0.51 -5.70
N TRP A 80 6.91 -1.20 -6.28
CA TRP A 80 6.87 -1.67 -7.66
C TRP A 80 6.69 -3.18 -7.65
N THR A 81 5.65 -3.69 -8.29
CA THR A 81 5.35 -5.13 -8.30
C THR A 81 4.65 -5.56 -9.59
N TRP A 82 4.91 -6.78 -10.03
CA TRP A 82 4.16 -7.44 -11.10
C TRP A 82 3.06 -8.35 -10.54
N GLY A 83 3.21 -8.84 -9.31
CA GLY A 83 2.39 -9.90 -8.74
C GLY A 83 1.47 -9.46 -7.60
N ILE A 84 0.39 -10.21 -7.44
CA ILE A 84 -0.57 -10.12 -6.34
C ILE A 84 -0.14 -11.07 -5.21
N PHE A 85 -0.08 -10.56 -3.98
CA PHE A 85 0.30 -11.33 -2.80
C PHE A 85 -0.38 -10.78 -1.53
N GLU A 86 -0.32 -11.54 -0.44
CA GLU A 86 -0.75 -11.11 0.89
C GLU A 86 0.32 -10.23 1.53
N VAL A 87 -0.07 -9.06 2.05
CA VAL A 87 0.76 -8.14 2.83
C VAL A 87 0.35 -8.25 4.29
N GLY A 88 1.32 -8.53 5.16
CA GLY A 88 1.14 -8.40 6.61
C GLY A 88 1.23 -6.93 7.01
N VAL A 89 0.32 -6.45 7.86
CA VAL A 89 0.34 -5.06 8.33
C VAL A 89 0.19 -5.02 9.85
N ALA A 90 1.23 -4.57 10.55
CA ALA A 90 1.17 -4.27 11.97
C ALA A 90 0.97 -2.76 12.17
N ILE A 91 -0.20 -2.37 12.68
CA ILE A 91 -0.57 -0.99 12.97
C ILE A 91 -0.30 -0.72 14.45
N GLU A 92 0.55 0.27 14.74
CA GLU A 92 0.80 0.75 16.09
C GLU A 92 0.02 2.05 16.29
N ASP A 93 -0.81 2.13 17.33
CA ASP A 93 -1.53 3.36 17.67
C ASP A 93 -0.70 4.30 18.56
N LYS A 94 -1.21 5.51 18.81
CA LYS A 94 -0.57 6.50 19.67
C LYS A 94 -0.49 6.08 21.14
N ARG A 95 -1.22 5.06 21.59
CA ARG A 95 -1.12 4.47 22.93
C ARG A 95 -0.11 3.32 23.00
N GLY A 96 0.43 2.89 21.86
CA GLY A 96 1.40 1.80 21.76
C GLY A 96 0.75 0.42 21.60
N GLN A 97 -0.56 0.34 21.38
CA GLN A 97 -1.23 -0.91 21.07
C GLN A 97 -0.97 -1.28 19.60
N VAL A 98 -0.77 -2.59 19.37
CA VAL A 98 -0.49 -3.14 18.04
C VAL A 98 -1.68 -3.97 17.55
N TYR A 99 -2.08 -3.71 16.31
CA TYR A 99 -3.15 -4.42 15.61
C TYR A 99 -2.56 -5.07 14.36
N ASN A 100 -2.69 -6.39 14.24
CA ASN A 100 -2.16 -7.13 13.09
C ASN A 100 -3.28 -7.42 12.10
N LEU A 101 -3.06 -7.03 10.85
CA LEU A 101 -3.97 -7.23 9.73
C LEU A 101 -3.23 -7.98 8.61
N LYS A 102 -4.01 -8.60 7.74
CA LYS A 102 -3.56 -9.21 6.49
C LYS A 102 -4.36 -8.62 5.35
N HIS A 103 -3.68 -8.30 4.26
CA HIS A 103 -4.29 -7.67 3.10
C HIS A 103 -3.84 -8.34 1.81
N ASN A 104 -4.76 -8.99 1.12
CA ASN A 104 -4.50 -9.49 -0.23
C ASN A 104 -4.58 -8.31 -1.21
N LEU A 105 -3.51 -8.07 -1.98
CA LEU A 105 -3.52 -7.03 -3.01
C LEU A 105 -4.62 -7.29 -4.05
N ARG A 106 -5.25 -6.22 -4.55
CA ARG A 106 -6.39 -6.27 -5.47
C ARG A 106 -6.25 -5.36 -6.69
N TYR A 107 -5.16 -4.62 -6.79
CA TYR A 107 -4.89 -3.68 -7.90
C TYR A 107 -4.96 -4.32 -9.30
N GLY A 108 -4.89 -5.64 -9.43
CA GLY A 108 -5.11 -6.34 -10.70
C GLY A 108 -6.50 -6.07 -11.31
N GLU A 109 -7.50 -5.81 -10.48
CA GLU A 109 -8.82 -5.35 -10.95
C GLU A 109 -8.73 -3.97 -11.62
N GLU A 110 -7.89 -3.08 -11.12
CA GLU A 110 -7.67 -1.74 -11.68
C GLU A 110 -6.85 -1.77 -12.97
N ILE A 111 -5.90 -2.70 -13.12
CA ILE A 111 -5.21 -2.93 -14.39
C ILE A 111 -6.23 -3.25 -15.48
N SER A 112 -7.12 -4.19 -15.21
CA SER A 112 -8.09 -4.69 -16.19
C SER A 112 -9.13 -3.64 -16.60
N ARG A 113 -9.45 -2.71 -15.70
CA ARG A 113 -10.47 -1.67 -15.93
C ARG A 113 -9.90 -0.36 -16.47
N THR A 114 -8.58 -0.16 -16.38
CA THR A 114 -7.95 1.11 -16.76
C THR A 114 -7.42 1.03 -18.19
N PRO A 115 -7.83 1.95 -19.10
CA PRO A 115 -7.27 2.01 -20.44
C PRO A 115 -5.77 2.23 -20.42
N GLU A 116 -5.02 1.57 -21.30
CA GLU A 116 -3.56 1.70 -21.42
C GLU A 116 -3.12 3.16 -21.61
N SER A 117 -3.91 3.98 -22.31
CA SER A 117 -3.64 5.42 -22.50
C SER A 117 -3.61 6.26 -21.22
N LYS A 118 -4.10 5.72 -20.10
CA LYS A 118 -4.03 6.36 -18.78
C LYS A 118 -2.75 6.03 -18.03
N PHE A 119 -2.04 4.99 -18.46
CA PHE A 119 -0.82 4.55 -17.81
C PHE A 119 0.37 5.41 -18.22
N GLN A 120 1.12 5.84 -17.22
CA GLN A 120 2.39 6.52 -17.41
C GLN A 120 3.50 5.48 -17.51
N ASN A 121 4.26 5.49 -18.60
CA ASN A 121 5.46 4.69 -18.72
C ASN A 121 6.64 5.40 -18.03
N MET A 122 7.17 4.79 -16.98
CA MET A 122 8.36 5.27 -16.27
C MET A 122 9.57 4.44 -16.70
N SER A 123 10.00 4.66 -17.94
CA SER A 123 11.18 4.03 -18.57
C SER A 123 12.45 4.20 -17.74
#